data_AF-A0A439LXL5-F1
#
_entry.id   AF-A0A439LXL5-F1
#
_cell.length_a   1.000
_cell.length_b   1.000
_cell.length_c   1.000
_cell.angle_alpha   90.00
_cell.angle_beta   90.00
_cell.angle_gamma   90.00
#
_symmetry.space_group_name_H-M   'P 1'
#
loop_
_entity.id
_entity.type
_entity.pdbx_description
1 polymer ?
#
loop_
_entity_poly.entity_id
_entity_poly.type
_entity_poly.pdbx_seq_one_letter_code
_entity_poly.pdbx_strand_id
1 'polypeptide(L)'
;MSDIQALEHQLDVAKAVLAQRDRMDRLVNNADFHALITEGYLKEECARYCHLSTDPSLSVQDRADALAAAQSAGHFKRWVNAVILMGNRAEQDIVDINESLAELRADPDALAESEG
;
A
#
# COMPACT_ATOMS: atom_id res chain seq x y z
N MET A 1 -4.78 -21.55 -20.03
CA MET A 1 -5.65 -20.37 -19.79
C MET A 1 -5.63 -19.58 -21.07
N SER A 2 -6.79 -19.12 -21.56
CA SER A 2 -6.79 -18.18 -22.69
C SER A 2 -6.25 -16.82 -22.23
N ASP A 3 -5.73 -16.02 -23.15
CA ASP A 3 -5.16 -14.70 -22.82
C ASP A 3 -6.21 -13.77 -22.19
N ILE A 4 -7.47 -13.88 -22.61
CA ILE A 4 -8.60 -13.19 -21.98
C ILE A 4 -8.77 -13.61 -20.51
N GLN A 5 -8.71 -14.90 -20.19
CA GLN A 5 -8.84 -15.38 -18.81
C GLN A 5 -7.67 -14.89 -17.94
N ALA A 6 -6.46 -14.82 -18.50
CA ALA A 6 -5.29 -14.30 -17.80
C ALA A 6 -5.45 -12.81 -17.47
N LEU A 7 -5.90 -12.00 -18.44
CA LEU A 7 -6.16 -10.58 -18.27
C LEU A 7 -7.32 -10.30 -17.31
N GLU A 8 -8.40 -11.08 -17.37
CA GLU A 8 -9.52 -10.98 -16.43
C GLU A 8 -9.06 -11.27 -14.99
N HIS A 9 -8.19 -12.28 -14.80
CA HIS A 9 -7.60 -12.55 -13.49
C HIS A 9 -6.72 -11.40 -12.99
N GLN A 10 -5.87 -10.83 -13.85
CA GLN A 10 -5.04 -9.68 -13.51
C GLN A 10 -5.90 -8.46 -13.14
N LEU A 11 -7.01 -8.24 -13.86
CA LEU A 11 -7.96 -7.17 -13.59
C LEU A 11 -8.57 -7.30 -12.19
N ASP A 12 -8.98 -8.50 -11.80
CA ASP A 12 -9.55 -8.75 -10.48
C ASP A 12 -8.53 -8.49 -9.35
N VAL A 13 -7.28 -8.90 -9.55
CA VAL A 13 -6.18 -8.61 -8.61
C VAL A 13 -5.95 -7.10 -8.49
N ALA A 14 -5.85 -6.38 -9.62
CA ALA A 14 -5.64 -4.93 -9.62
C ALA A 14 -6.79 -4.18 -8.93
N LYS A 15 -8.04 -4.58 -9.18
CA LYS A 15 -9.23 -4.03 -8.50
C LYS A 15 -9.20 -4.25 -6.99
N ALA A 16 -8.73 -5.42 -6.53
CA ALA A 16 -8.59 -5.68 -5.10
C ALA A 16 -7.55 -4.77 -4.44
N VAL A 17 -6.41 -4.53 -5.11
CA VAL A 17 -5.37 -3.61 -4.64
C VAL A 17 -5.88 -2.16 -4.61
N LEU A 18 -6.59 -1.72 -5.65
CA LEU A 18 -7.23 -0.41 -5.70
C LEU A 18 -8.21 -0.21 -4.53
N ALA A 19 -9.07 -1.21 -4.29
CA ALA A 19 -10.02 -1.17 -3.18
C ALA A 19 -9.32 -1.11 -1.80
N GLN A 20 -8.14 -1.72 -1.65
CA GLN A 20 -7.33 -1.62 -0.44
C GLN A 20 -6.77 -0.20 -0.26
N ARG A 21 -6.25 0.43 -1.32
CA ARG A 21 -5.83 1.84 -1.28
C ARG A 21 -6.99 2.73 -0.86
N ASP A 22 -8.16 2.60 -1.49
CA ASP A 22 -9.28 3.49 -1.19
C ASP A 22 -9.72 3.40 0.28
N ARG A 23 -9.61 2.21 0.90
CA ARG A 23 -9.84 2.05 2.34
C ARG A 23 -8.77 2.79 3.15
N MET A 24 -7.50 2.66 2.77
CA MET A 24 -6.40 3.36 3.44
C MET A 24 -6.55 4.88 3.31
N ASP A 25 -6.84 5.39 2.12
CA ASP A 25 -7.04 6.81 1.86
C ASP A 25 -8.19 7.38 2.71
N ARG A 26 -9.31 6.65 2.82
CA ARG A 26 -10.41 7.08 3.71
C ARG A 26 -9.98 7.10 5.19
N LEU A 27 -9.19 6.13 5.63
CA LEU A 27 -8.71 6.07 7.01
C LEU A 27 -7.75 7.22 7.30
N VAL A 28 -6.74 7.46 6.47
CA VAL A 28 -5.74 8.51 6.73
C VAL A 28 -6.30 9.93 6.66
N ASN A 29 -7.37 10.13 5.88
CA ASN A 29 -8.09 11.41 5.79
C ASN A 29 -9.18 11.57 6.87
N ASN A 30 -9.44 10.55 7.69
CA ASN A 30 -10.37 10.65 8.81
C ASN A 30 -9.76 11.51 9.94
N ALA A 31 -10.56 12.45 10.48
CA ALA A 31 -10.09 13.39 11.50
C ALA A 31 -9.64 12.71 12.80
N ASP A 32 -10.35 11.68 13.26
CA ASP A 32 -9.98 10.94 14.48
C ASP A 32 -8.71 10.12 14.25
N PHE A 33 -8.57 9.50 13.08
CA PHE A 33 -7.33 8.82 12.71
C PHE A 33 -6.15 9.79 12.66
N HIS A 34 -6.35 10.99 12.11
CA HIS A 34 -5.33 12.02 12.11
C HIS A 34 -4.92 12.40 13.54
N ALA A 35 -5.89 12.72 14.41
CA ALA A 35 -5.61 13.10 15.79
C ALA A 35 -4.93 11.98 16.59
N LEU A 36 -5.46 10.75 16.54
CA LEU A 36 -4.99 9.65 17.39
C LEU A 36 -3.74 8.98 16.84
N ILE A 37 -3.71 8.71 15.53
CA ILE A 37 -2.65 7.93 14.91
C ILE A 37 -1.56 8.85 14.36
N THR A 38 -1.90 9.89 13.60
CA THR A 38 -0.88 10.73 12.96
C THR A 38 -0.19 11.66 13.96
N GLU A 39 -0.96 12.39 14.76
CA GLU A 39 -0.40 13.27 15.79
C GLU A 39 0.02 12.45 17.02
N GLY A 40 -0.88 11.67 17.62
CA GLY A 40 -0.56 10.91 18.84
C GLY A 40 0.52 9.84 18.63
N TYR A 41 0.24 8.80 17.84
CA TYR A 41 1.16 7.66 17.72
C TYR A 41 2.42 7.97 16.89
N LEU A 42 2.25 8.52 15.68
CA LEU A 42 3.35 8.64 14.73
C LEU A 42 4.29 9.82 15.01
N LYS A 43 3.82 10.86 15.70
CA LYS A 43 4.64 12.03 16.05
C LYS A 43 4.98 12.08 17.53
N GLU A 44 3.97 12.21 18.40
CA GLU A 44 4.19 12.45 19.84
C GLU A 44 4.84 11.24 20.53
N GLU A 45 4.25 10.06 20.40
CA GLU A 45 4.78 8.83 21.01
C GLU A 45 6.14 8.45 20.40
N CYS A 46 6.30 8.58 19.08
CA CYS A 46 7.59 8.37 18.42
C CYS A 46 8.70 9.25 19.03
N ALA A 47 8.45 10.54 19.22
CA ALA A 47 9.40 11.46 19.85
C ALA A 47 9.68 11.09 21.32
N ARG A 48 8.63 10.73 22.07
CA ARG A 48 8.76 10.30 23.47
C ARG A 48 9.66 9.07 23.59
N TYR A 49 9.42 8.05 22.76
CA TYR A 49 10.22 6.83 22.73
C TYR A 49 11.66 7.08 22.26
N CYS A 50 11.86 8.00 21.31
CA CYS A 50 13.20 8.42 20.91
C CYS A 50 13.98 9.03 22.08
N HIS A 51 13.37 9.92 22.87
CA HIS A 51 14.02 10.46 24.07
C HIS A 51 14.33 9.36 25.11
N LEU A 52 13.36 8.50 25.42
CA LEU A 52 13.56 7.38 26.36
C LEU A 52 14.67 6.43 25.92
N SER A 53 14.87 6.23 24.62
CA SER A 53 15.95 5.40 24.10
C SER A 53 17.36 5.89 24.44
N THR A 54 17.47 7.10 25.00
CA THR A 54 18.73 7.70 25.44
C THR A 54 18.80 7.93 26.95
N ASP A 55 17.76 7.56 27.71
CA ASP A 55 17.67 7.83 29.15
C ASP A 55 18.63 6.92 29.96
N PRO A 56 19.62 7.48 30.67
CA PRO A 56 20.59 6.71 31.44
C PRO A 56 20.00 6.08 32.71
N SER A 57 18.82 6.51 33.17
CA SER A 57 18.11 5.90 34.30
C SER A 57 17.46 4.56 33.94
N LEU A 58 17.28 4.29 32.64
CA LEU A 58 16.74 3.03 32.13
C LEU A 58 17.81 1.96 31.95
N SER A 59 17.39 0.69 31.91
CA SER A 59 18.29 -0.39 31.54
C SER A 59 18.68 -0.32 30.05
N VAL A 60 19.73 -1.04 29.66
CA VAL A 60 20.10 -1.18 28.24
C VAL A 60 18.95 -1.77 27.42
N GLN A 61 18.25 -2.75 28.00
CA GLN A 61 17.13 -3.42 27.34
C GLN A 61 15.95 -2.45 27.13
N ASP A 62 15.56 -1.72 28.17
CA ASP A 62 14.42 -0.78 28.08
C ASP A 62 14.70 0.36 27.07
N ARG A 63 15.95 0.83 26.98
CA ARG A 63 16.34 1.80 25.94
C ARG A 63 16.23 1.23 24.53
N ALA A 64 16.65 -0.02 24.34
CA ALA A 64 16.54 -0.70 23.05
C ALA A 64 15.07 -0.92 22.65
N ASP A 65 14.23 -1.31 23.61
CA ASP A 65 12.79 -1.50 23.40
C ASP A 65 12.10 -0.15 23.08
N ALA A 66 12.51 0.94 23.74
CA ALA A 66 12.05 2.29 23.40
C ALA A 66 12.45 2.68 21.97
N LEU A 67 13.69 2.41 21.54
CA LEU A 67 14.10 2.68 20.16
C LEU A 67 13.27 1.87 19.15
N ALA A 68 13.03 0.60 19.41
CA ALA A 68 12.20 -0.26 18.56
C ALA A 68 10.75 0.28 18.47
N ALA A 69 10.19 0.74 19.59
CA ALA A 69 8.88 1.38 19.62
C ALA A 69 8.84 2.66 18.76
N ALA A 70 9.86 3.53 18.83
CA ALA A 70 9.95 4.71 17.97
C ALA A 70 10.04 4.33 16.47
N GLN A 71 10.85 3.32 16.14
CA GLN A 71 10.99 2.83 14.76
C GLN A 71 9.69 2.26 14.18
N SER A 72 8.85 1.66 15.02
CA SER A 72 7.57 1.09 14.60
C SER A 72 6.63 2.13 13.96
N ALA A 73 6.65 3.39 14.42
CA ALA A 73 5.93 4.49 13.79
C ALA A 73 6.42 4.74 12.36
N GLY A 74 7.74 4.74 12.15
CA GLY A 74 8.34 4.85 10.82
C GLY A 74 7.96 3.70 9.90
N HIS A 75 7.99 2.46 10.40
CA HIS A 75 7.57 1.28 9.64
C HIS A 75 6.09 1.33 9.25
N PHE A 76 5.22 1.75 10.17
CA PHE A 76 3.80 1.92 9.87
C PHE A 76 3.57 2.95 8.75
N LYS A 77 4.19 4.13 8.85
CA LYS A 77 4.06 5.16 7.80
C LYS A 77 4.56 4.66 6.44
N ARG A 78 5.66 3.90 6.42
CA ARG A 78 6.17 3.29 5.18
C ARG A 78 5.18 2.30 4.57
N TRP A 79 4.54 1.47 5.39
CA TRP A 79 3.52 0.54 4.92
C TRP A 79 2.30 1.26 4.35
N VAL A 80 1.79 2.29 5.03
CA VAL A 80 0.69 3.13 4.54
C VAL A 80 1.04 3.71 3.16
N ASN A 81 2.22 4.31 3.02
CA ASN A 81 2.68 4.87 1.74
C ASN A 81 2.81 3.80 0.64
N ALA A 82 3.26 2.59 1.00
CA ALA A 82 3.36 1.49 0.04
C ALA A 82 1.97 1.05 -0.46
N VAL A 83 0.98 0.93 0.42
CA VAL A 83 -0.41 0.64 0.04
C VAL A 83 -0.94 1.70 -0.92
N ILE A 84 -0.69 2.97 -0.64
CA ILE A 84 -1.13 4.07 -1.50
C ILE A 84 -0.48 3.99 -2.89
N LEU A 85 0.86 3.83 -2.93
CA LEU A 85 1.61 3.72 -4.17
C LEU A 85 1.16 2.53 -5.02
N MET A 86 0.96 1.36 -4.39
CA MET A 86 0.48 0.15 -5.07
C MET A 86 -0.90 0.36 -5.68
N GLY A 87 -1.82 1.01 -4.97
CA GLY A 87 -3.15 1.32 -5.51
C GLY A 87 -3.12 2.30 -6.67
N ASN A 88 -2.27 3.32 -6.62
CA ASN A 88 -2.10 4.26 -7.74
C ASN A 88 -1.57 3.57 -8.99
N ARG A 89 -0.66 2.60 -8.82
CA ARG A 89 -0.21 1.77 -9.94
C ARG A 89 -1.33 0.87 -10.46
N ALA A 90 -2.06 0.20 -9.57
CA ALA A 90 -3.17 -0.67 -9.92
C ALA A 90 -4.30 0.07 -10.66
N GLU A 91 -4.54 1.34 -10.33
CA GLU A 91 -5.49 2.19 -11.05
C GLU A 91 -5.11 2.37 -12.53
N GLN A 92 -3.82 2.57 -12.82
CA GLN A 92 -3.32 2.65 -14.19
C GLN A 92 -3.39 1.27 -14.87
N ASP A 93 -2.96 0.21 -14.18
CA ASP A 93 -3.01 -1.15 -14.72
C ASP A 93 -4.44 -1.57 -15.11
N ILE A 94 -5.46 -1.15 -14.36
CA ILE A 94 -6.87 -1.39 -14.70
C ILE A 94 -7.26 -0.76 -16.03
N VAL A 95 -6.77 0.45 -16.34
CA VAL A 95 -7.05 1.11 -17.62
C VAL A 95 -6.41 0.29 -18.75
N ASP A 96 -5.12 0.02 -18.65
CA ASP A 96 -4.36 -0.73 -19.66
C ASP A 96 -4.97 -2.12 -19.92
N ILE A 97 -5.31 -2.86 -18.86
CA ILE A 97 -5.91 -4.21 -18.97
C ILE A 97 -7.28 -4.16 -19.65
N ASN A 98 -8.11 -3.15 -19.37
CA ASN A 98 -9.41 -3.02 -20.01
C ASN A 98 -9.28 -2.70 -21.50
N GLU A 99 -8.30 -1.89 -21.89
CA GLU A 99 -8.00 -1.61 -23.30
C GLU A 99 -7.58 -2.90 -24.03
N SER A 100 -6.63 -3.66 -23.48
CA SER A 100 -6.21 -4.94 -24.06
C SER A 100 -7.35 -5.98 -24.13
N LEU A 101 -8.21 -6.04 -23.11
CA LEU A 101 -9.39 -6.91 -23.14
C LEU A 101 -10.40 -6.49 -24.21
N ALA A 102 -10.56 -5.18 -24.45
CA ALA A 102 -11.44 -4.68 -25.49
C ALA A 102 -10.91 -5.07 -26.88
N GLU A 103 -9.60 -4.95 -27.10
CA GLU A 103 -8.94 -5.35 -28.35
C GLU A 103 -9.11 -6.85 -28.62
N LEU A 104 -8.78 -7.72 -27.66
CA LEU A 104 -8.90 -9.18 -27.83
C LEU A 104 -10.35 -9.66 -28.03
N ARG A 105 -11.33 -8.93 -27.48
CA ARG A 105 -12.75 -9.25 -27.66
C ARG A 105 -13.28 -8.74 -29.01
N ALA A 106 -12.70 -7.67 -29.56
CA ALA A 106 -13.07 -7.10 -30.85
C ALA A 106 -12.45 -7.88 -32.02
N ASP A 107 -11.26 -8.45 -31.83
CA ASP A 107 -10.58 -9.28 -32.82
C ASP A 107 -9.99 -10.55 -32.18
N PRO A 108 -10.77 -11.65 -32.10
CA PRO A 108 -10.32 -12.91 -31.50
C PRO A 108 -9.17 -13.60 -32.24
N ASP A 109 -8.88 -13.23 -33.49
CA ASP A 109 -7.91 -13.91 -34.37
C ASP A 109 -6.58 -13.13 -34.53
N ALA A 110 -6.44 -11.93 -33.93
CA ALA A 110 -5.31 -11.00 -34.13
C ALA A 110 -3.90 -11.56 -33.79
N LEU A 111 -3.79 -12.69 -33.10
CA LEU A 111 -2.51 -13.35 -32.80
C LEU A 111 -2.19 -14.57 -33.67
N ALA A 112 -3.18 -15.15 -34.36
CA ALA A 112 -2.94 -16.27 -35.28
C ALA A 112 -2.08 -15.87 -36.50
N GLU A 113 -2.06 -14.57 -36.84
CA GLU A 113 -1.28 -14.02 -37.94
C GLU A 113 0.10 -13.47 -37.51
N SER A 114 0.38 -13.33 -36.21
CA SER A 114 1.68 -12.83 -35.72
C SER A 114 2.76 -13.92 -35.54
N GLU A 115 2.38 -15.20 -35.66
CA GLU A 115 3.28 -16.35 -35.60
C GLU A 115 3.53 -17.02 -36.98
N GLY A 116 3.07 -16.40 -38.08
CA GLY A 116 3.18 -16.91 -39.46
C GLY A 116 4.32 -16.31 -40.28
#